data_AF-A0A6V8PG32-F1
#
_entry.id   AF-A0A6V8PG32-F1
#
_cell.length_a   1.000
_cell.length_b   1.000
_cell.length_c   1.000
_cell.angle_alpha   90.00
_cell.angle_beta   90.00
_cell.angle_gamma   90.00
#
_symmetry.space_group_name_H-M   'P 1'
#
loop_
_entity.id
_entity.type
_entity.pdbx_description
1 polymer ?
#
loop_
_entity_poly.entity_id
_entity_poly.type
_entity_poly.pdbx_seq_one_letter_code
_entity_poly.pdbx_strand_id
1 'polypeptide(L)' 'YEAIMVNARQKELLEKAQRAIVSCREALEAGMSEEFAAADVRIAYEALGEILGEKSGEDLLDRIFSEFCIGK' A
#
# COMPACT_ATOMS: atom_id res chain seq x y z
N TYR A 1 -21.90 -3.54 -19.02
CA TYR A 1 -20.93 -3.28 -17.95
C TYR A 1 -21.58 -3.80 -16.68
N GLU A 2 -21.05 -4.87 -16.10
CA GLU A 2 -21.58 -5.43 -14.86
C GLU A 2 -21.09 -4.53 -13.72
N ALA A 3 -22.01 -3.96 -12.94
CA ALA A 3 -21.65 -3.07 -11.85
C ALA A 3 -21.12 -3.92 -10.69
N ILE A 4 -19.84 -3.77 -10.37
CA ILE A 4 -19.25 -4.40 -9.19
C ILE A 4 -19.79 -3.65 -7.97
N MET A 5 -20.61 -4.34 -7.18
CA MET A 5 -21.12 -3.82 -5.91
C MET A 5 -20.03 -3.95 -4.84
N VAL A 6 -19.49 -2.82 -4.39
CA VAL A 6 -18.60 -2.71 -3.23
C VAL A 6 -19.39 -2.23 -2.02
N ASN A 7 -19.18 -2.86 -0.87
CA ASN A 7 -19.79 -2.39 0.38
C ASN A 7 -19.05 -1.14 0.92
N ALA A 8 -19.65 -0.46 1.91
CA ALA A 8 -19.09 0.76 2.48
C ALA A 8 -17.66 0.58 3.02
N ARG A 9 -17.40 -0.54 3.70
CA ARG A 9 -16.06 -0.88 4.22
C ARG A 9 -15.03 -1.05 3.10
N GLN A 10 -15.38 -1.78 2.05
CA GLN A 10 -14.50 -1.97 0.89
C GLN A 10 -14.21 -0.65 0.18
N LYS A 11 -15.22 0.23 0.06
CA LYS A 11 -15.04 1.57 -0.48
C LYS A 11 -14.03 2.38 0.34
N GLU A 12 -14.17 2.40 1.67
CA GLU A 12 -13.23 3.11 2.55
C GLU A 12 -11.80 2.58 2.43
N LEU A 13 -11.63 1.26 2.34
CA LEU A 13 -10.32 0.62 2.15
C LEU A 13 -9.71 0.96 0.79
N LEU A 14 -10.50 0.97 -0.28
CA LEU A 14 -10.04 1.38 -1.61
C LEU A 14 -9.62 2.86 -1.63
N GLU A 15 -10.39 3.73 -1.00
CA GLU A 15 -10.04 5.15 -0.89
C GLU A 15 -8.77 5.35 -0.04
N LYS A 16 -8.59 4.56 1.03
CA LYS A 16 -7.36 4.56 1.83
C LYS A 16 -6.15 4.13 0.98
N ALA A 17 -6.27 3.05 0.23
CA ALA A 17 -5.22 2.58 -0.66
C ALA A 17 -4.87 3.61 -1.74
N GLN A 18 -5.89 4.21 -2.37
CA GLN A 18 -5.70 5.26 -3.37
C GLN A 18 -4.96 6.46 -2.80
N ARG A 19 -5.36 6.97 -1.63
CA ARG A 19 -4.69 8.11 -0.98
C ARG A 19 -3.22 7.81 -0.71
N ALA A 20 -2.92 6.63 -0.17
CA ALA A 20 -1.54 6.23 0.10
C ALA A 20 -0.70 6.12 -1.18
N ILE A 21 -1.24 5.58 -2.27
CA ILE A 21 -0.54 5.54 -3.57
C ILE A 21 -0.26 6.96 -4.10
N VAL A 22 -1.19 7.89 -3.92
CA VAL A 22 -0.99 9.29 -4.31
C VAL A 22 0.12 9.93 -3.46
N SER A 23 0.08 9.76 -2.14
CA SER A 23 1.13 10.25 -1.23
C SER A 23 2.51 9.69 -1.57
N CYS A 24 2.61 8.39 -1.86
CA CYS A 24 3.86 7.75 -2.30
C CYS A 24 4.43 8.44 -3.54
N ARG A 25 3.58 8.66 -4.56
CA ARG A 25 3.99 9.33 -5.80
C ARG A 25 4.47 10.75 -5.51
N GLU A 26 3.75 11.51 -4.69
CA GLU A 26 4.13 12.88 -4.30
C GLU A 26 5.46 12.91 -3.54
N ALA A 27 5.70 11.95 -2.63
CA ALA A 27 6.96 11.84 -1.89
C ALA A 27 8.15 11.56 -2.82
N LEU A 28 7.97 10.67 -3.80
CA LEU A 28 9.00 10.37 -4.81
C LEU A 28 9.27 11.58 -5.72
N GLU A 29 8.22 12.25 -6.20
CA GLU A 29 8.34 13.45 -7.04
C GLU A 29 8.98 14.63 -6.29
N ALA A 30 8.76 14.73 -4.99
CA ALA A 30 9.37 15.73 -4.11
C ALA A 30 10.84 15.41 -3.73
N GLY A 31 11.37 14.26 -4.16
CA GLY A 31 12.74 13.83 -3.81
C GLY A 31 12.92 13.55 -2.32
N MET A 32 11.86 13.14 -1.63
CA MET A 32 11.93 12.73 -0.23
C MET A 32 12.68 11.40 -0.08
N SER A 33 13.08 11.07 1.15
CA SER A 33 13.65 9.74 1.45
C SER A 33 12.70 8.63 1.01
N GLU A 34 13.26 7.56 0.43
CA GLU A 34 12.53 6.37 -0.02
C GLU A 34 11.73 5.70 1.11
N GLU A 35 12.12 5.92 2.36
CA GLU A 35 11.39 5.45 3.54
C GLU A 35 9.94 5.97 3.60
N PHE A 36 9.69 7.20 3.15
CA PHE A 36 8.34 7.76 3.10
C PHE A 36 7.49 7.06 2.04
N ALA A 37 8.05 6.88 0.85
CA ALA A 37 7.39 6.15 -0.23
C ALA A 37 7.09 4.69 0.17
N ALA A 38 8.04 4.02 0.83
CA ALA A 38 7.87 2.66 1.34
C ALA A 38 6.76 2.55 2.39
N ALA A 39 6.67 3.53 3.30
CA ALA A 39 5.60 3.59 4.29
C ALA A 39 4.21 3.73 3.63
N ASP A 40 4.08 4.59 2.62
CA ASP A 40 2.84 4.77 1.88
C ASP A 40 2.44 3.53 1.07
N VAL A 41 3.40 2.87 0.42
CA VAL A 41 3.16 1.59 -0.28
C VAL A 41 2.63 0.54 0.70
N ARG A 42 3.16 0.51 1.93
CA ARG A 42 2.69 -0.40 2.97
C ARG A 42 1.25 -0.15 3.38
N ILE A 43 0.88 1.12 3.58
CA ILE A 43 -0.50 1.49 3.90
C ILE A 43 -1.45 1.04 2.78
N ALA A 44 -1.05 1.21 1.52
CA ALA A 44 -1.84 0.78 0.38
C ALA A 44 -1.99 -0.75 0.33
N TYR A 45 -0.90 -1.49 0.51
CA TYR A 45 -0.92 -2.95 0.51
C TYR A 45 -1.81 -3.51 1.62
N GLU A 46 -1.66 -3.01 2.85
CA GLU A 46 -2.46 -3.48 3.99
C GLU A 46 -3.96 -3.21 3.78
N ALA A 47 -4.32 -2.02 3.26
CA ALA A 47 -5.71 -1.70 2.96
C ALA A 47 -6.29 -2.61 1.86
N LEU A 48 -5.50 -2.97 0.85
CA LEU A 48 -5.93 -3.88 -0.21
C LEU A 48 -6.07 -5.32 0.30
N GLY A 49 -5.13 -5.82 1.09
CA GLY A 49 -5.24 -7.17 1.61
C GLY A 49 -6.33 -7.31 2.69
N GLU A 50 -6.67 -6.23 3.43
CA GLU A 50 -7.89 -6.19 4.25
C GLU A 50 -9.18 -6.39 3.43
N ILE A 51 -9.23 -5.91 2.18
CA ILE A 51 -10.35 -6.16 1.25
C ILE A 51 -10.42 -7.65 0.88
N LEU A 52 -9.26 -8.27 0.67
CA LEU A 52 -9.12 -9.69 0.30
C LEU A 52 -9.26 -10.64 1.51
N GLY A 53 -9.27 -10.12 2.74
CA GLY A 53 -9.29 -10.92 3.97
C GLY A 53 -7.93 -11.50 4.34
N GLU A 54 -6.85 -10.97 3.76
CA GLU A 54 -5.47 -11.38 4.00
C GLU A 54 -4.89 -10.64 5.22
N LYS A 55 -4.21 -11.37 6.11
CA LYS A 55 -3.39 -10.75 7.17
C LYS A 55 -2.11 -10.22 6.54
N SER A 56 -2.17 -8.96 6.14
CA SER A 56 -1.24 -8.35 5.18
C SER A 56 0.04 -7.75 5.80
N GLY A 57 0.21 -7.88 7.12
CA GLY A 57 1.26 -7.17 7.85
C GLY A 57 2.65 -7.81 7.81
N GLU A 58 2.74 -9.14 7.77
CA GLU A 58 4.03 -9.87 7.84
C GLU A 58 4.66 -10.06 6.44
N ASP A 59 3.89 -10.55 5.46
CA ASP A 59 4.42 -10.93 4.14
C ASP A 59 4.99 -9.75 3.31
N LEU A 60 4.49 -8.53 3.53
CA LEU A 60 4.95 -7.36 2.77
C LEU A 60 6.33 -6.88 3.22
N LEU A 61 6.55 -6.85 4.54
CA LEU A 61 7.83 -6.44 5.12
C LEU A 61 8.94 -7.34 4.59
N ASP A 62 8.70 -8.64 4.61
CA ASP A 62 9.65 -9.62 4.11
C ASP A 62 9.94 -9.42 2.63
N ARG A 63 8.94 -9.11 1.79
CA ARG A 63 9.17 -8.84 0.36
C ARG A 63 9.95 -7.56 0.10
N ILE A 64 9.56 -6.45 0.71
CA ILE A 64 10.26 -5.17 0.58
C ILE A 64 11.71 -5.35 1.03
N PHE A 65 11.95 -5.88 2.24
CA PHE A 65 13.30 -6.07 2.74
C PHE A 65 14.08 -7.21 2.06
N SER A 66 13.41 -8.12 1.33
CA SER A 66 14.12 -9.13 0.53
C SER A 66 14.72 -8.56 -0.75
N GLU A 67 14.11 -7.52 -1.33
CA GLU A 67 14.63 -6.86 -2.54
C GLU A 67 15.50 -5.63 -2.21
N PHE A 68 15.23 -4.95 -1.09
CA PHE A 68 16.22 -4.09 -0.47
C PHE A 68 17.26 -4.98 0.21
N CYS A 69 18.25 -5.48 -0.54
CA CYS A 69 19.51 -5.87 0.08
C CYS A 69 19.96 -4.70 0.97
N ILE A 70 19.65 -4.76 2.27
CA ILE A 70 20.34 -3.99 3.28
C ILE A 70 21.77 -4.48 3.12
N GLY A 71 22.55 -3.68 2.41
CA GLY A 71 23.93 -3.98 2.09
C GLY A 71 24.62 -4.48 3.34
N LYS A 72 24.94 -5.76 3.32
CA LYS A 72 26.13 -6.29 3.95
C LYS A 72 27.00 -6.87 2.86
#